data_AF-A9WPU4-F1
#
_entry.id   AF-A9WPU4-F1
#
_cell.length_a   1.000
_cell.length_b   1.000
_cell.length_c   1.000
_cell.angle_alpha   90.00
_cell.angle_beta   90.00
_cell.angle_gamma   90.00
#
_symmetry.space_group_name_H-M   'P 1'
#
loop_
_entity.id
_entity.type
_entity.pdbx_description
1 polymer ?
#
loop_
_entity_poly.entity_id
_entity_poly.type
_entity_poly.pdbx_seq_one_letter_code
_entity_poly.pdbx_strand_id
1 'polypeptide(L)'
;MLTLLFWKAAFERAVKTAAQAAIALIGTGAVGFTDLNWLQISSVSGVAAVVSILTSLASAAGDGNPSATNAETAGGRHAPR
;
A
#
# COMPACT_ATOMS: atom_id res chain seq x y z
N MET A 1 18.66 6.41 4.20
CA MET A 1 17.79 7.61 4.20
C MET A 1 16.46 7.22 3.59
N LEU A 2 15.37 7.12 4.36
CA LEU A 2 14.04 6.78 3.82
C LEU A 2 13.60 7.91 2.89
N THR A 3 13.76 7.71 1.58
CA THR A 3 13.55 8.77 0.58
C THR A 3 12.05 9.08 0.43
N LEU A 4 11.72 10.28 -0.06
CA LEU A 4 10.33 10.66 -0.36
C LEU A 4 9.65 9.68 -1.35
N LEU A 5 10.43 9.06 -2.24
CA LEU A 5 9.95 8.04 -3.17
C LEU A 5 9.50 6.76 -2.46
N PHE A 6 10.22 6.32 -1.42
CA PHE A 6 9.84 5.18 -0.59
C PHE A 6 8.48 5.40 0.07
N TRP A 7 8.31 6.55 0.72
CA TRP A 7 7.05 6.89 1.40
C TRP A 7 5.89 7.01 0.41
N LYS A 8 6.12 7.57 -0.79
CA LYS A 8 5.11 7.64 -1.85
C LYS A 8 4.68 6.25 -2.32
N ALA A 9 5.64 5.36 -2.59
CA ALA A 9 5.36 3.98 -3.02
C ALA A 9 4.68 3.16 -1.91
N ALA A 10 5.12 3.29 -0.66
CA ALA A 10 4.50 2.63 0.48
C ALA A 10 3.05 3.09 0.69
N PHE A 11 2.81 4.40 0.55
CA PHE A 11 1.46 4.97 0.66
C PHE A 11 0.53 4.51 -0.46
N GLU A 12 1.01 4.50 -1.71
CA GLU A 12 0.23 3.99 -2.84
C GLU A 12 -0.19 2.52 -2.62
N ARG A 13 0.73 1.68 -2.12
CA ARG A 13 0.44 0.28 -1.79
C ARG A 13 -0.56 0.15 -0.64
N ALA A 14 -0.43 0.98 0.39
CA ALA A 14 -1.35 0.97 1.52
C ALA A 14 -2.76 1.37 1.10
N VAL A 15 -2.91 2.44 0.30
CA VAL A 15 -4.21 2.88 -0.22
C VAL A 15 -4.83 1.83 -1.13
N LYS A 16 -4.04 1.23 -2.02
CA LYS A 16 -4.52 0.16 -2.91
C LYS A 16 -5.01 -1.05 -2.11
N THR A 17 -4.29 -1.43 -1.06
CA THR A 17 -4.67 -2.53 -0.17
C THR A 17 -5.95 -2.22 0.60
N ALA A 18 -6.09 -0.99 1.12
CA ALA A 18 -7.30 -0.52 1.78
C ALA A 18 -8.51 -0.55 0.85
N ALA A 19 -8.36 -0.06 -0.39
CA ALA A 19 -9.42 -0.08 -1.39
C ALA A 19 -9.82 -1.51 -1.76
N GLN A 20 -8.86 -2.41 -1.93
CA GLN A 20 -9.13 -3.82 -2.21
C GLN A 20 -9.87 -4.51 -1.06
N ALA A 21 -9.50 -4.22 0.19
CA ALA A 21 -10.21 -4.71 1.37
C ALA A 21 -11.65 -4.18 1.44
N ALA A 22 -11.86 -2.89 1.15
CA ALA A 22 -13.19 -2.30 1.11
C ALA A 22 -14.08 -2.97 0.05
N ILE A 23 -13.56 -3.14 -1.17
CA ILE A 23 -14.28 -3.79 -2.28
C ILE A 23 -14.66 -5.22 -1.92
N ALA A 24 -13.75 -5.97 -1.30
CA ALA A 24 -14.02 -7.34 -0.87
C ALA A 24 -15.19 -7.42 0.12
N LEU A 25 -15.26 -6.49 1.08
CA LEU A 25 -16.36 -6.46 2.06
C LEU A 25 -17.70 -6.04 1.42
N ILE A 26 -17.67 -5.08 0.49
CA ILE A 26 -18.87 -4.66 -0.25
C ILE A 26 -19.46 -5.82 -1.06
N GLY A 27 -18.62 -6.66 -1.68
CA GLY A 27 -19.04 -7.77 -2.53
C GLY A 27 -19.65 -8.97 -1.79
N THR A 28 -19.56 -9.04 -0.45
CA THR A 28 -19.92 -10.24 0.32
C THR A 28 -21.39 -10.38 0.70
N GLY A 29 -22.25 -9.36 0.58
CA GLY A 29 -23.65 -9.59 0.97
C GLY A 29 -24.67 -8.46 1.02
N ALA A 30 -24.43 -7.26 0.49
CA ALA A 30 -25.43 -6.17 0.56
C ALA A 30 -26.02 -5.80 -0.81
N VAL A 31 -27.35 -5.67 -0.85
CA VAL A 31 -28.15 -5.33 -2.03
C VAL A 31 -28.33 -3.80 -2.17
N GLY A 32 -27.91 -3.00 -1.18
CA GLY A 32 -27.97 -1.55 -1.21
C GLY A 32 -26.80 -0.85 -0.49
N PHE A 33 -26.44 0.35 -0.95
CA PHE A 33 -25.36 1.19 -0.36
C PHE A 33 -25.59 1.48 1.12
N THR A 34 -26.85 1.64 1.54
CA THR A 34 -27.22 1.93 2.94
C THR A 34 -27.18 0.71 3.85
N ASP A 35 -27.27 -0.50 3.30
CA ASP A 35 -27.26 -1.75 4.08
C ASP A 35 -25.85 -2.20 4.46
N LEU A 36 -24.84 -1.58 3.85
CA LEU A 36 -23.44 -1.84 4.16
C LEU A 36 -23.07 -1.29 5.54
N ASN A 37 -22.40 -2.12 6.34
CA ASN A 37 -21.81 -1.67 7.60
C ASN A 37 -20.53 -0.87 7.31
N TRP A 38 -20.69 0.43 7.02
CA TRP A 38 -19.61 1.35 6.71
C TRP A 38 -18.56 1.47 7.82
N LEU A 39 -18.97 1.32 9.09
CA LEU A 39 -18.06 1.33 10.22
C LEU A 39 -17.13 0.11 10.22
N GLN A 40 -17.67 -1.06 9.90
CA GLN A 40 -16.88 -2.28 9.75
C GLN A 40 -15.96 -2.21 8.53
N ILE A 41 -16.47 -1.74 7.38
CA ILE A 41 -15.70 -1.62 6.13
C ILE A 41 -14.52 -0.66 6.31
N SER A 42 -14.75 0.51 6.90
CA SER A 42 -13.69 1.49 7.19
C SER A 42 -12.68 0.95 8.20
N SER A 43 -13.13 0.25 9.25
CA SER A 43 -12.23 -0.38 10.24
C SER A 43 -11.30 -1.40 9.61
N VAL A 44 -11.83 -2.36 8.83
CA VAL A 44 -11.01 -3.41 8.21
C VAL A 44 -10.07 -2.82 7.16
N SER A 45 -10.54 -1.85 6.36
CA SER A 45 -9.72 -1.16 5.37
C SER A 45 -8.58 -0.37 6.03
N GLY A 46 -8.85 0.27 7.18
CA GLY A 46 -7.84 0.96 7.98
C GLY A 46 -6.77 0.02 8.54
N VAL A 47 -7.18 -1.13 9.09
CA VAL A 47 -6.24 -2.16 9.56
C VAL A 47 -5.37 -2.68 8.41
N ALA A 48 -5.97 -2.94 7.24
CA ALA A 48 -5.23 -3.39 6.06
C ALA A 48 -4.20 -2.34 5.57
N ALA A 49 -4.55 -1.05 5.62
CA ALA A 49 -3.63 0.04 5.33
C ALA A 49 -2.44 0.06 6.31
N VAL A 50 -2.70 -0.05 7.61
CA VAL A 50 -1.68 -0.08 8.66
C VAL A 50 -0.73 -1.26 8.47
N VAL A 51 -1.26 -2.46 8.21
CA VAL A 51 -0.45 -3.65 7.95
C VAL A 51 0.43 -3.46 6.71
N SER A 52 -0.08 -2.84 5.64
CA SER A 52 0.71 -2.54 4.44
C SER A 52 1.87 -1.60 4.73
N ILE A 53 1.65 -0.56 5.55
CA ILE A 53 2.72 0.37 5.95
C ILE A 53 3.76 -0.36 6.80
N LEU A 54 3.32 -1.11 7.82
CA LEU A 54 4.22 -1.88 8.69
C LEU A 54 5.04 -2.91 7.92
N THR A 55 4.44 -3.58 6.93
CA THR A 55 5.15 -4.52 6.06
C THR A 55 6.20 -3.80 5.22
N SER A 56 5.87 -2.63 4.66
CA SER A 56 6.83 -1.81 3.92
C SER A 56 8.01 -1.37 4.80
N LEU A 57 7.76 -1.03 6.07
CA LEU A 57 8.81 -0.69 7.03
C LEU A 57 9.65 -1.90 7.41
N ALA A 58 9.04 -3.07 7.63
CA ALA A 58 9.75 -4.31 7.92
C ALA A 58 10.68 -4.73 6.77
N SER A 59 10.22 -4.60 5.52
CA SER A 59 11.06 -4.84 4.33
C SER A 59 12.22 -3.84 4.24
N ALA A 60 11.98 -2.55 4.50
CA ALA A 60 13.06 -1.55 4.48
C ALA A 60 14.09 -1.75 5.59
N ALA A 61 13.69 -2.29 6.74
CA ALA A 61 14.56 -2.55 7.88
C ALA A 61 15.45 -3.80 7.68
N GLY A 62 14.97 -4.80 6.94
CA GLY A 62 15.71 -6.05 6.69
C GLY A 62 16.91 -5.89 5.74
N ASP A 63 16.81 -4.99 4.76
CA ASP A 63 17.81 -4.88 3.69
C ASP A 63 18.77 -3.67 3.84
N GLY A 64 18.57 -2.81 4.85
CA GLY A 64 19.33 -1.56 5.02
C GLY A 64 19.20 -0.56 3.84
N ASN A 65 18.41 -0.91 2.82
CA ASN A 65 18.21 -0.19 1.59
C ASN A 65 16.83 0.48 1.61
N PRO A 66 16.72 1.81 1.45
CA PRO A 66 15.44 2.51 1.45
C PRO A 66 14.55 2.25 0.22
N SER A 67 14.89 1.29 -0.64
CA SER A 67 14.17 1.00 -1.89
C SER A 67 13.42 -0.33 -1.79
N ALA A 68 12.09 -0.25 -1.65
CA ALA A 68 11.21 -1.43 -1.65
C ALA A 68 11.06 -2.11 -3.03
N THR A 69 11.56 -1.48 -4.10
CA THR A 69 11.55 -2.02 -5.48
C THR A 69 12.32 -1.07 -6.40
N ASN A 70 13.65 -1.11 -6.42
CA ASN A 70 14.51 -0.53 -7.50
C ASN A 70 14.01 0.78 -8.17
N ALA A 71 13.42 1.73 -7.43
CA ALA A 71 12.83 2.94 -8.01
C ALA A 71 13.93 3.90 -8.48
N GLU A 72 15.17 3.64 -8.09
CA GLU A 72 16.37 4.42 -8.36
C GLU A 72 17.04 4.02 -9.69
N THR A 73 16.65 2.90 -10.31
CA THR A 73 17.26 2.48 -11.59
C THR A 73 16.68 3.22 -12.80
N ALA A 74 15.57 3.94 -12.66
CA ALA A 74 14.94 4.68 -13.78
C ALA A 74 15.59 6.04 -14.09
N GLY A 75 16.67 6.43 -13.41
CA GLY A 75 17.31 7.74 -13.56
C GLY A 75 18.82 7.72 -13.84
N GLY A 76 19.42 6.57 -14.15
CA GLY A 76 20.87 6.41 -14.24
C GLY A 76 21.37 5.71 -15.51
N ARG A 77 21.46 6.48 -16.61
CA ARG A 77 22.47 6.32 -17.68
C ARG A 77 22.60 4.92 -18.34
N HIS A 78 21.78 4.66 -19.35
CA HIS A 78 22.18 3.79 -20.47
C HIS A 78 22.56 4.63 -21.69
N ALA A 79 23.85 4.92 -21.81
CA ALA A 79 24.62 5.04 -23.05
C ALA A 79 26.11 5.02 -22.68
N PRO A 80 27.07 4.49 -23.47
CA PRO A 80 26.97 3.68 -24.69
C PRO A 80 27.76 2.34 -24.61
N ARG A 81 27.48 1.41 -25.52
CA ARG A 81 28.47 0.51 -26.12
C ARG A 81 28.15 0.36 -27.59
#